data_AF-A0A973C393-F1
#
_entry.id   AF-A0A973C393-F1
#
_cell.length_a   1.000
_cell.length_b   1.000
_cell.length_c   1.000
_cell.angle_alpha   90.00
_cell.angle_beta   90.00
_cell.angle_gamma   90.00
#
_symmetry.space_group_name_H-M   'P 1'
#
loop_
_entity.id
_entity.type
_entity.pdbx_description
1 polymer ?
#
loop_
_entity_poly.entity_id
_entity_poly.type
_entity_poly.pdbx_seq_one_letter_code
_entity_poly.pdbx_strand_id
1 'polypeptide(L)'
;MFYKPNNYNKLIVLSLTTLLLTACGSENTPFSPLVALNKSSDYPTNELKLYVSVYGIADNELYVSASIQDRNSENLKLDALDKLTVSVDGTETDVIYSSGQYHTASIQHSTVISELSVTFSRDNALIASERITKLPLPFTPTASYSNETIAVNWAVEDNVSYKLLGQALVCSNGQGDYRQEALPELDGLPKDISSGQYSDTLNIVFGASEAQLVAGYDHCQVDMTITAKLSGVLPTTQGGNNITLDTGLKRSVTVTLK
;
A
#
# COMPACT_ATOMS: atom_id res chain seq x y z
N MET A 1 -20.11 -25.90 -58.02
CA MET A 1 -19.38 -26.30 -59.25
C MET A 1 -17.89 -26.23 -58.94
N PHE A 2 -17.06 -27.17 -59.39
CA PHE A 2 -15.65 -27.26 -58.99
C PHE A 2 -14.73 -26.38 -59.85
N TYR A 3 -13.70 -25.75 -59.26
CA TYR A 3 -12.36 -25.71 -59.89
C TYR A 3 -11.20 -25.43 -58.92
N LYS A 4 -10.18 -26.31 -59.00
CA LYS A 4 -8.78 -26.28 -58.51
C LYS A 4 -8.07 -27.45 -59.24
N PRO A 5 -6.73 -27.65 -59.23
CA PRO A 5 -5.62 -26.85 -58.65
C PRO A 5 -5.19 -25.69 -59.61
N ASN A 6 -3.96 -25.25 -59.90
CA ASN A 6 -2.54 -25.64 -59.68
C ASN A 6 -1.63 -24.37 -59.87
N ASN A 7 -0.32 -24.30 -59.59
CA ASN A 7 0.54 -24.70 -58.45
C ASN A 7 2.00 -24.18 -58.68
N TYR A 8 2.82 -24.13 -57.62
CA TYR A 8 4.30 -23.98 -57.57
C TYR A 8 5.05 -22.65 -57.86
N ASN A 9 5.63 -22.13 -56.76
CA ASN A 9 7.05 -21.76 -56.54
C ASN A 9 7.81 -20.80 -57.49
N LYS A 10 8.30 -19.67 -56.93
CA LYS A 10 9.70 -19.55 -56.44
C LYS A 10 9.99 -18.26 -55.62
N LEU A 11 11.18 -18.25 -55.01
CA LEU A 11 11.73 -17.30 -54.02
C LEU A 11 11.92 -15.84 -54.50
N ILE A 12 11.73 -14.91 -53.55
CA ILE A 12 12.68 -13.88 -53.05
C ILE A 12 13.60 -13.18 -54.08
N VAL A 13 13.56 -11.83 -54.11
CA VAL A 13 14.66 -10.92 -53.66
C VAL A 13 14.12 -9.49 -53.47
N LEU A 14 14.65 -8.77 -52.48
CA LEU A 14 14.35 -7.37 -52.15
C LEU A 14 14.90 -6.40 -53.22
N SER A 15 14.29 -5.21 -53.37
CA SER A 15 15.05 -3.95 -53.21
C SER A 15 14.15 -2.70 -53.11
N LEU A 16 14.70 -1.67 -52.44
CA LEU A 16 14.40 -0.23 -52.51
C LEU A 16 12.97 0.25 -52.83
N THR A 17 12.40 1.00 -51.88
CA THR A 17 11.57 2.16 -52.22
C THR A 17 11.87 3.30 -51.24
N THR A 18 12.86 4.12 -51.57
CA THR A 18 13.16 5.35 -50.84
C THR A 18 12.08 6.39 -51.16
N LEU A 19 11.36 6.90 -50.16
CA LEU A 19 10.59 8.13 -50.31
C LEU A 19 10.64 8.96 -49.02
N LEU A 20 11.62 9.86 -48.95
CA LEU A 20 11.62 10.95 -47.98
C LEU A 20 10.61 12.00 -48.44
N LEU A 21 9.54 12.18 -47.69
CA LEU A 21 8.68 13.36 -47.76
C LEU A 21 8.69 14.05 -46.39
N THR A 22 8.89 15.36 -46.41
CA THR A 22 9.11 16.17 -45.22
C THR A 22 7.84 16.87 -44.73
N ALA A 23 7.78 17.06 -43.42
CA ALA A 23 6.98 18.06 -42.70
C ALA A 23 5.44 18.07 -42.89
N CYS A 24 4.74 17.72 -41.81
CA CYS A 24 3.94 18.74 -41.13
C CYS A 24 3.89 18.45 -39.62
N GLY A 25 3.61 19.48 -38.81
CA GLY A 25 3.67 19.38 -37.35
C GLY A 25 2.32 19.08 -36.70
N SER A 26 2.32 18.15 -35.74
CA SER A 26 1.35 18.11 -34.64
C SER A 26 2.05 17.49 -33.43
N GLU A 27 2.02 18.15 -32.29
CA GLU A 27 2.63 17.65 -31.04
C GLU A 27 1.76 16.55 -30.41
N ASN A 28 1.70 15.41 -31.09
CA ASN A 28 1.30 14.17 -30.46
C ASN A 28 2.43 13.79 -29.49
N THR A 29 2.28 14.17 -28.23
CA THR A 29 3.03 13.54 -27.14
C THR A 29 2.92 12.02 -27.31
N PRO A 30 4.04 11.28 -27.31
CA PRO A 30 3.93 9.84 -27.30
C PRO A 30 3.20 9.46 -26.03
N PHE A 31 2.01 8.88 -26.16
CA PHE A 31 1.41 8.11 -25.06
C PHE A 31 2.50 7.16 -24.60
N SER A 32 2.98 7.36 -23.37
CA SER A 32 3.93 6.42 -22.78
C SER A 32 3.27 5.05 -22.88
N PRO A 33 3.91 4.06 -23.54
CA PRO A 33 3.29 2.77 -23.72
C PRO A 33 2.92 2.24 -22.34
N LEU A 34 1.72 1.68 -22.18
CA LEU A 34 1.34 1.07 -20.90
C LEU A 34 2.46 0.09 -20.54
N VAL A 35 3.23 0.41 -19.50
CA VAL A 35 4.30 -0.44 -19.02
C VAL A 35 3.64 -1.77 -18.70
N ALA A 36 4.02 -2.82 -19.42
CA ALA A 36 3.45 -4.13 -19.23
C ALA A 36 3.79 -4.56 -17.80
N LEU A 37 2.81 -4.47 -16.90
CA LEU A 37 3.01 -4.77 -15.49
C LEU A 37 3.39 -6.25 -15.39
N ASN A 38 4.64 -6.51 -15.03
CA ASN A 38 5.20 -7.84 -14.86
C ASN A 38 4.24 -8.70 -14.03
N LYS A 39 3.95 -9.91 -14.50
CA LYS A 39 3.08 -10.84 -13.79
C LYS A 39 3.90 -11.75 -12.89
N SER A 40 3.26 -12.19 -11.83
CA SER A 40 3.64 -13.34 -11.02
C SER A 40 3.89 -14.63 -11.82
N SER A 41 3.28 -14.81 -13.00
CA SER A 41 3.54 -15.94 -13.92
C SER A 41 4.94 -15.91 -14.54
N ASP A 42 5.56 -14.74 -14.62
CA ASP A 42 6.76 -14.51 -15.42
C ASP A 42 8.04 -14.86 -14.63
N TYR A 43 7.87 -15.26 -13.36
CA TYR A 43 8.91 -15.65 -12.42
C TYR A 43 8.61 -17.04 -11.83
N PRO A 44 9.65 -17.83 -11.50
CA PRO A 44 9.46 -19.10 -10.80
C PRO A 44 9.04 -18.85 -9.34
N THR A 45 8.28 -19.79 -8.77
CA THR A 45 7.59 -19.58 -7.48
C THR A 45 8.53 -19.36 -6.29
N ASN A 46 9.78 -19.82 -6.37
CA ASN A 46 10.83 -19.58 -5.37
C ASN A 46 11.44 -18.17 -5.43
N GLU A 47 11.18 -17.38 -6.48
CA GLU A 47 11.57 -15.97 -6.59
C GLU A 47 10.42 -15.00 -6.24
N LEU A 48 9.19 -15.51 -6.15
CA LEU A 48 8.03 -14.76 -5.71
C LEU A 48 8.03 -14.60 -4.18
N LYS A 49 7.76 -13.40 -3.70
CA LYS A 49 7.46 -13.09 -2.30
C LYS A 49 6.02 -12.59 -2.17
N LEU A 50 5.34 -12.94 -1.09
CA LEU A 50 4.07 -12.33 -0.72
C LEU A 50 4.33 -11.31 0.40
N TYR A 51 4.06 -10.03 0.14
CA TYR A 51 3.94 -9.02 1.19
C TYR A 51 2.48 -8.83 1.58
N VAL A 52 2.19 -8.75 2.86
CA VAL A 52 0.85 -8.48 3.41
C VAL A 52 0.96 -7.41 4.50
N SER A 53 0.03 -6.46 4.51
CA SER A 53 -0.14 -5.48 5.59
C SER A 53 -1.58 -5.50 6.08
N VAL A 54 -1.77 -5.76 7.38
CA VAL A 54 -2.98 -5.27 8.08
C VAL A 54 -2.85 -3.76 8.13
N TYR A 55 -3.87 -3.03 7.66
CA TYR A 55 -3.85 -1.56 7.65
C TYR A 55 -5.00 -0.90 8.42
N GLY A 56 -5.98 -1.67 8.90
CA GLY A 56 -7.01 -1.18 9.80
C GLY A 56 -7.82 -2.30 10.44
N ILE A 57 -8.35 -2.03 11.64
CA ILE A 57 -9.34 -2.86 12.34
C ILE A 57 -10.46 -1.94 12.83
N ALA A 58 -11.68 -2.13 12.34
CA ALA A 58 -12.90 -1.60 12.93
C ALA A 58 -13.48 -2.60 13.95
N ASP A 59 -14.57 -2.27 14.64
CA ASP A 59 -15.16 -3.13 15.68
C ASP A 59 -15.60 -4.53 15.18
N ASN A 60 -15.81 -4.64 13.86
CA ASN A 60 -16.32 -5.81 13.17
C ASN A 60 -15.73 -6.02 11.75
N GLU A 61 -14.69 -5.27 11.35
CA GLU A 61 -14.09 -5.37 10.01
C GLU A 61 -12.55 -5.16 9.98
N LEU A 62 -11.83 -6.13 9.42
CA LEU A 62 -10.39 -6.15 9.25
C LEU A 62 -10.04 -5.77 7.81
N TYR A 63 -9.16 -4.78 7.66
CA TYR A 63 -8.68 -4.32 6.36
C TYR A 63 -7.26 -4.83 6.11
N VAL A 64 -7.12 -5.67 5.08
CA VAL A 64 -5.86 -6.31 4.69
C VAL A 64 -5.49 -5.88 3.27
N SER A 65 -4.23 -5.51 3.08
CA SER A 65 -3.63 -5.25 1.77
C SER A 65 -2.51 -6.26 1.52
N ALA A 66 -2.32 -6.67 0.28
CA ALA A 66 -1.29 -7.61 -0.11
C ALA A 66 -0.75 -7.31 -1.52
N SER A 67 0.49 -7.69 -1.77
CA SER A 67 1.08 -7.74 -3.11
C SER A 67 1.99 -8.96 -3.23
N ILE A 68 2.05 -9.54 -4.42
CA ILE A 68 3.16 -10.41 -4.79
C ILE A 68 4.30 -9.51 -5.28
N GLN A 69 5.53 -9.87 -4.94
CA GLN A 69 6.75 -9.17 -5.31
C GLN A 69 7.76 -10.14 -5.92
N ASP A 70 8.67 -9.64 -6.74
CA ASP A 70 9.81 -10.42 -7.21
C ASP A 70 11.01 -10.40 -6.23
N ARG A 71 12.13 -10.99 -6.64
CA ARG A 71 13.38 -10.97 -5.87
C ARG A 71 13.90 -9.55 -5.60
N ASN A 72 13.66 -8.59 -6.49
CA ASN A 72 14.06 -7.19 -6.40
C ASN A 72 13.09 -6.34 -5.55
N SER A 73 11.93 -6.91 -5.18
CA SER A 73 10.81 -6.26 -4.48
C SER A 73 9.92 -5.39 -5.38
N GLU A 74 9.98 -5.58 -6.71
CA GLU A 74 8.98 -5.01 -7.62
C GLU A 74 7.65 -5.73 -7.40
N ASN A 75 6.56 -4.99 -7.17
CA ASN A 75 5.24 -5.59 -7.05
C ASN A 75 4.79 -6.14 -8.42
N LEU A 76 4.12 -7.29 -8.41
CA LEU A 76 3.70 -8.03 -9.59
C LEU A 76 2.18 -8.14 -9.64
N LYS A 77 1.63 -8.21 -10.84
CA LYS A 77 0.21 -8.53 -11.02
C LYS A 77 -0.01 -10.05 -10.87
N LEU A 78 -1.06 -10.46 -10.16
CA LEU A 78 -1.50 -11.87 -10.16
C LEU A 78 -1.89 -12.35 -11.56
N ASP A 79 -1.47 -13.56 -11.93
CA ASP A 79 -1.94 -14.23 -13.14
C ASP A 79 -3.27 -14.98 -12.91
N ALA A 80 -3.93 -15.44 -13.98
CA ALA A 80 -5.24 -16.07 -13.93
C ALA A 80 -5.29 -17.42 -13.18
N LEU A 81 -4.14 -18.07 -12.96
CA LEU A 81 -4.04 -19.31 -12.17
C LEU A 81 -3.68 -19.07 -10.69
N ASP A 82 -3.45 -17.82 -10.30
CA ASP A 82 -3.03 -17.47 -8.94
C ASP A 82 -4.24 -17.12 -8.05
N LYS A 83 -4.28 -17.72 -6.86
CA LYS A 83 -5.25 -17.38 -5.82
C LYS A 83 -4.55 -16.96 -4.53
N LEU A 84 -4.95 -15.80 -4.03
CA LEU A 84 -4.65 -15.28 -2.71
C LEU A 84 -5.91 -15.33 -1.84
N THR A 85 -5.83 -15.98 -0.69
CA THR A 85 -6.92 -16.08 0.30
C THR A 85 -6.44 -15.51 1.63
N VAL A 86 -7.32 -14.82 2.33
CA VAL A 86 -7.12 -14.41 3.73
C VAL A 86 -8.23 -15.02 4.58
N SER A 87 -7.91 -15.53 5.76
CA SER A 87 -8.86 -16.16 6.67
C SER A 87 -8.76 -15.54 8.05
N VAL A 88 -9.89 -15.18 8.65
CA VAL A 88 -9.99 -14.66 10.02
C VAL A 88 -10.81 -15.63 10.85
N ASP A 89 -10.21 -16.18 11.90
CA ASP A 89 -10.82 -17.19 12.79
C ASP A 89 -11.42 -18.40 12.02
N GLY A 90 -10.80 -18.77 10.89
CA GLY A 90 -11.27 -19.83 9.98
C GLY A 90 -12.31 -19.39 8.94
N THR A 91 -12.78 -18.14 8.97
CA THR A 91 -13.67 -17.56 7.95
C THR A 91 -12.83 -17.06 6.78
N GLU A 92 -12.80 -17.83 5.68
CA GLU A 92 -12.08 -17.46 4.46
C GLU A 92 -12.76 -16.32 3.68
N THR A 93 -11.94 -15.41 3.16
CA THR A 93 -12.31 -14.36 2.21
C THR A 93 -11.27 -14.33 1.08
N ASP A 94 -11.73 -14.58 -0.15
CA ASP A 94 -10.94 -14.35 -1.36
C ASP A 94 -10.66 -12.84 -1.49
N VAL A 95 -9.44 -12.44 -1.86
CA VAL A 95 -9.05 -11.02 -1.81
C VAL A 95 -9.74 -10.23 -2.93
N ILE A 96 -10.83 -9.53 -2.57
CA ILE A 96 -11.91 -9.11 -3.47
C ILE A 96 -11.49 -8.04 -4.50
N TYR A 97 -10.59 -7.11 -4.14
CA TYR A 97 -10.29 -5.95 -4.98
C TYR A 97 -8.84 -5.90 -5.44
N SER A 98 -8.61 -5.83 -6.76
CA SER A 98 -7.26 -5.72 -7.35
C SER A 98 -7.05 -4.36 -8.01
N SER A 99 -6.13 -3.55 -7.48
CA SER A 99 -5.67 -2.30 -8.07
C SER A 99 -4.26 -2.47 -8.65
N GLY A 100 -4.19 -2.98 -9.89
CA GLY A 100 -2.92 -3.20 -10.61
C GLY A 100 -2.10 -4.36 -10.04
N GLN A 101 -1.21 -4.05 -9.10
CA GLN A 101 -0.29 -4.97 -8.42
C GLN A 101 -0.62 -5.14 -6.91
N TYR A 102 -1.61 -4.41 -6.40
CA TYR A 102 -2.06 -4.47 -5.01
C TYR A 102 -3.46 -5.07 -4.91
N HIS A 103 -3.67 -5.88 -3.88
CA HIS A 103 -4.88 -6.65 -3.66
C HIS A 103 -5.40 -6.38 -2.24
N THR A 104 -6.64 -5.94 -2.08
CA THR A 104 -7.24 -5.62 -0.78
C THR A 104 -8.46 -6.47 -0.45
N ALA A 105 -8.57 -6.83 0.83
CA ALA A 105 -9.69 -7.55 1.42
C ALA A 105 -10.28 -6.76 2.59
N SER A 106 -11.60 -6.86 2.71
CA SER A 106 -12.40 -6.31 3.80
C SER A 106 -13.10 -7.50 4.44
N ILE A 107 -12.73 -7.85 5.67
CA ILE A 107 -13.06 -9.14 6.28
C ILE A 107 -13.87 -8.92 7.55
N GLN A 108 -15.13 -9.33 7.53
CA GLN A 108 -16.01 -9.24 8.68
C GLN A 108 -15.57 -10.23 9.77
N HIS A 109 -15.50 -9.79 11.03
CA HIS A 109 -15.02 -10.60 12.15
C HIS A 109 -15.84 -10.42 13.43
N SER A 110 -15.68 -11.35 14.37
CA SER A 110 -16.16 -11.16 15.75
C SER A 110 -15.37 -10.06 16.45
N THR A 111 -15.87 -9.49 17.55
CA THR A 111 -15.19 -8.39 18.28
C THR A 111 -13.79 -8.75 18.82
N VAL A 112 -13.36 -10.02 18.74
CA VAL A 112 -11.99 -10.46 18.96
C VAL A 112 -11.54 -11.28 17.75
N ILE A 113 -10.39 -10.91 17.16
CA ILE A 113 -9.66 -11.73 16.19
C ILE A 113 -8.67 -12.61 16.96
N SER A 114 -8.78 -13.93 16.83
CA SER A 114 -7.88 -14.90 17.48
C SER A 114 -6.81 -15.42 16.50
N GLU A 115 -7.15 -15.55 15.23
CA GLU A 115 -6.25 -15.99 14.16
C GLU A 115 -6.45 -15.20 12.86
N LEU A 116 -5.34 -14.80 12.23
CA LEU A 116 -5.28 -14.31 10.86
C LEU A 116 -4.33 -15.21 10.05
N SER A 117 -4.87 -15.96 9.10
CA SER A 117 -4.11 -16.80 8.16
C SER A 117 -4.15 -16.23 6.74
N VAL A 118 -3.05 -16.37 5.99
CA VAL A 118 -2.97 -15.95 4.59
C VAL A 118 -2.31 -17.05 3.76
N THR A 119 -2.90 -17.35 2.59
CA THR A 119 -2.40 -18.38 1.67
C THR A 119 -2.26 -17.84 0.26
N PHE A 120 -1.11 -18.09 -0.38
CA PHE A 120 -0.89 -17.86 -1.81
C PHE A 120 -0.67 -19.19 -2.52
N SER A 121 -1.38 -19.39 -3.63
CA SER A 121 -1.40 -20.63 -4.42
C SER A 121 -1.45 -20.35 -5.91
N ARG A 122 -0.97 -21.30 -6.72
CA ARG A 122 -0.99 -21.29 -8.18
C ARG A 122 -1.45 -22.64 -8.69
N ASP A 123 -2.45 -22.66 -9.57
CA ASP A 123 -3.04 -23.90 -10.10
C ASP A 123 -3.41 -24.90 -8.98
N ASN A 124 -3.99 -24.38 -7.89
CA ASN A 124 -4.34 -25.09 -6.65
C ASN A 124 -3.16 -25.65 -5.83
N ALA A 125 -1.91 -25.52 -6.29
CA ALA A 125 -0.72 -25.82 -5.49
C ALA A 125 -0.41 -24.65 -4.54
N LEU A 126 -0.30 -24.94 -3.24
CA LEU A 126 0.13 -23.95 -2.25
C LEU A 126 1.58 -23.54 -2.51
N ILE A 127 1.82 -22.25 -2.76
CA ILE A 127 3.17 -21.68 -2.87
C ILE A 127 3.67 -21.28 -1.48
N ALA A 128 2.84 -20.62 -0.69
CA ALA A 128 3.18 -20.21 0.66
C ALA A 128 1.94 -20.00 1.55
N SER A 129 2.10 -20.21 2.85
CA SER A 129 1.08 -19.94 3.88
C SER A 129 1.71 -19.33 5.11
N GLU A 130 1.00 -18.42 5.78
CA GLU A 130 1.38 -17.91 7.10
C GLU A 130 0.15 -17.77 8.02
N ARG A 131 0.39 -17.80 9.34
CA ARG A 131 -0.61 -17.77 10.40
C ARG A 131 -0.15 -16.94 11.59
N ILE A 132 -0.92 -15.90 11.90
CA ILE A 132 -0.77 -15.06 13.08
C ILE A 132 -1.82 -15.47 14.11
N THR A 133 -1.41 -15.70 15.36
CA THR A 133 -2.32 -15.96 16.50
C THR A 133 -2.38 -14.82 17.52
N LYS A 134 -1.87 -13.63 17.15
CA LYS A 134 -1.98 -12.39 17.94
C LYS A 134 -1.82 -11.17 17.03
N LEU A 135 -2.76 -10.24 17.08
CA LEU A 135 -2.63 -8.89 16.50
C LEU A 135 -2.44 -7.84 17.62
N PRO A 136 -1.95 -6.62 17.32
CA PRO A 136 -2.12 -5.47 18.22
C PRO A 136 -3.61 -5.20 18.45
N LEU A 137 -4.01 -4.78 19.65
CA LEU A 137 -5.43 -4.49 19.91
C LEU A 137 -5.85 -3.14 19.27
N PRO A 138 -7.16 -2.91 19.09
CA PRO A 138 -7.70 -1.63 18.63
C PRO A 138 -7.39 -0.45 19.57
N PHE A 139 -6.26 0.23 19.36
CA PHE A 139 -5.97 1.50 20.03
C PHE A 139 -6.75 2.67 19.38
N THR A 140 -7.06 3.69 20.20
CA THR A 140 -7.73 4.93 19.78
C THR A 140 -6.86 6.13 20.15
N PRO A 141 -6.25 6.83 19.17
CA PRO A 141 -5.57 8.10 19.42
C PRO A 141 -6.57 9.19 19.81
N THR A 142 -6.24 9.91 20.89
CA THR A 142 -6.87 11.18 21.25
C THR A 142 -5.92 12.30 20.85
N ALA A 143 -6.43 13.38 20.27
CA ALA A 143 -5.59 14.49 19.81
C ALA A 143 -6.16 15.85 20.17
N SER A 144 -5.27 16.81 20.32
CA SER A 144 -5.58 18.18 20.76
C SER A 144 -4.60 19.17 20.16
N TYR A 145 -5.10 20.38 19.89
CA TYR A 145 -4.29 21.49 19.43
C TYR A 145 -4.46 22.72 20.34
N SER A 146 -3.33 23.32 20.72
CA SER A 146 -3.28 24.54 21.52
C SER A 146 -1.90 25.19 21.43
N ASN A 147 -1.83 26.53 21.35
CA ASN A 147 -0.58 27.29 21.40
C ASN A 147 0.47 26.79 20.38
N GLU A 148 0.13 26.75 19.08
CA GLU A 148 0.98 26.23 17.98
C GLU A 148 1.41 24.76 18.13
N THR A 149 0.92 24.04 19.15
CA THR A 149 1.35 22.68 19.53
C THR A 149 0.30 21.64 19.16
N ILE A 150 0.74 20.63 18.42
CA ILE A 150 -0.04 19.45 18.03
C ILE A 150 0.33 18.34 19.01
N ALA A 151 -0.64 17.82 19.78
CA ALA A 151 -0.42 16.73 20.72
C ALA A 151 -1.37 15.56 20.44
N VAL A 152 -0.85 14.33 20.51
CA VAL A 152 -1.59 13.07 20.33
C VAL A 152 -1.21 12.09 21.42
N ASN A 153 -2.19 11.44 22.05
CA ASN A 153 -1.99 10.48 23.13
C ASN A 153 -2.85 9.23 22.91
N TRP A 154 -2.31 8.05 23.19
CA TRP A 154 -3.02 6.76 23.12
C TRP A 154 -2.58 5.84 24.26
N ALA A 155 -3.41 4.84 24.59
CA ALA A 155 -3.02 3.80 25.53
C ALA A 155 -1.93 2.91 24.94
N VAL A 156 -0.89 2.63 25.71
CA VAL A 156 0.21 1.70 25.36
C VAL A 156 -0.15 0.29 25.83
N GLU A 157 0.10 -0.71 24.98
CA GLU A 157 -0.05 -2.13 25.28
C GLU A 157 1.30 -2.83 25.52
N ASP A 158 1.31 -3.78 26.47
CA ASP A 158 2.49 -4.61 26.73
C ASP A 158 2.87 -5.45 25.50
N ASN A 159 4.14 -5.35 25.11
CA ASN A 159 4.70 -5.96 23.89
C ASN A 159 4.14 -5.37 22.58
N VAL A 160 3.69 -4.11 22.58
CA VAL A 160 3.42 -3.34 21.37
C VAL A 160 4.41 -2.17 21.25
N SER A 161 4.95 -2.01 20.06
CA SER A 161 5.75 -0.85 19.63
C SER A 161 4.88 0.06 18.76
N TYR A 162 5.00 1.37 18.94
CA TYR A 162 4.24 2.35 18.16
C TYR A 162 5.20 3.25 17.38
N LYS A 163 4.86 3.57 16.12
CA LYS A 163 5.62 4.49 15.28
C LYS A 163 4.73 5.53 14.62
N LEU A 164 5.20 6.76 14.51
CA LEU A 164 4.58 7.78 13.65
C LEU A 164 5.08 7.58 12.22
N LEU A 165 4.20 7.21 11.30
CA LEU A 165 4.54 6.92 9.90
C LEU A 165 4.69 8.19 9.05
N GLY A 166 3.97 9.25 9.39
CA GLY A 166 3.91 10.48 8.60
C GLY A 166 2.82 11.43 9.08
N GLN A 167 2.95 12.69 8.68
CA GLN A 167 2.09 13.80 9.02
C GLN A 167 1.81 14.60 7.74
N ALA A 168 0.61 15.14 7.58
CA ALA A 168 0.24 16.00 6.47
C ALA A 168 -0.54 17.22 6.99
N LEU A 169 0.00 18.42 6.77
CA LEU A 169 -0.75 19.65 6.90
C LEU A 169 -1.57 19.82 5.62
N VAL A 170 -2.89 19.94 5.79
CA VAL A 170 -3.86 20.17 4.71
C VAL A 170 -4.64 21.44 5.05
N CYS A 171 -4.59 22.41 4.17
CA CYS A 171 -5.35 23.65 4.27
C CYS A 171 -6.16 23.87 2.98
N SER A 172 -7.32 24.51 3.08
CA SER A 172 -8.23 24.74 1.95
C SER A 172 -8.99 26.05 2.11
N ASN A 173 -9.39 26.62 0.98
CA ASN A 173 -10.27 27.79 0.90
C ASN A 173 -11.13 27.75 -0.37
N GLY A 174 -11.98 28.75 -0.56
CA GLY A 174 -12.77 28.91 -1.79
C GLY A 174 -11.99 29.18 -3.11
N GLN A 175 -10.66 29.05 -3.13
CA GLN A 175 -9.77 29.24 -4.30
C GLN A 175 -8.87 28.03 -4.58
N GLY A 176 -8.58 27.17 -3.60
CA GLY A 176 -7.81 25.94 -3.79
C GLY A 176 -7.26 25.34 -2.49
N ASP A 177 -6.53 24.23 -2.65
CA ASP A 177 -5.94 23.45 -1.57
C ASP A 177 -4.43 23.66 -1.46
N TYR A 178 -3.93 23.63 -0.23
CA TYR A 178 -2.51 23.58 0.11
C TYR A 178 -2.24 22.31 0.92
N ARG A 179 -1.18 21.57 0.56
CA ARG A 179 -0.80 20.34 1.24
C ARG A 179 0.72 20.23 1.37
N GLN A 180 1.17 19.98 2.59
CA GLN A 180 2.58 19.73 2.92
C GLN A 180 2.68 18.43 3.71
N GLU A 181 3.50 17.49 3.24
CA GLU A 181 3.85 16.29 3.98
C GLU A 181 5.10 16.53 4.84
N ALA A 182 5.07 16.02 6.07
CA ALA A 182 6.23 15.87 6.92
C ALA A 182 6.36 14.38 7.28
N LEU A 183 7.42 13.74 6.77
CA LEU A 183 7.87 12.46 7.27
C LEU A 183 8.77 12.73 8.48
N PRO A 184 8.55 12.06 9.63
CA PRO A 184 9.30 12.37 10.84
C PRO A 184 10.77 11.94 10.69
N GLU A 185 11.63 12.95 10.50
CA GLU A 185 13.10 12.89 10.49
C GLU A 185 13.77 12.01 9.42
N LEU A 186 13.78 12.55 8.19
CA LEU A 186 14.88 12.61 7.20
C LEU A 186 15.70 11.38 6.76
N ASP A 187 15.84 10.31 7.55
CA ASP A 187 16.50 9.05 7.17
C ASP A 187 15.52 8.02 6.57
N GLY A 188 14.27 8.42 6.31
CA GLY A 188 13.23 7.57 5.70
C GLY A 188 12.65 6.50 6.63
N LEU A 189 12.93 6.57 7.94
CA LEU A 189 12.45 5.62 8.95
C LEU A 189 11.42 6.27 9.89
N PRO A 190 10.25 5.65 10.13
CA PRO A 190 9.27 6.14 11.09
C PRO A 190 9.82 6.32 12.51
N LYS A 191 9.59 7.51 13.10
CA LYS A 191 9.97 7.86 14.48
C LYS A 191 9.24 6.95 15.47
N ASP A 192 10.03 6.22 16.28
CA ASP A 192 9.54 5.33 17.33
C ASP A 192 9.02 6.13 18.53
N ILE A 193 7.81 5.78 19.00
CA ILE A 193 7.11 6.49 20.09
C ILE A 193 6.63 5.47 21.13
N SER A 194 7.57 5.02 21.97
CA SER A 194 7.31 4.04 23.04
C SER A 194 6.49 4.59 24.22
N SER A 195 6.30 5.91 24.31
CA SER A 195 5.60 6.61 25.39
C SER A 195 4.07 6.59 25.29
N GLY A 196 3.51 6.26 24.12
CA GLY A 196 2.09 6.49 23.84
C GLY A 196 1.70 7.95 23.61
N GLN A 197 2.70 8.85 23.50
CA GLN A 197 2.48 10.28 23.36
C GLN A 197 3.40 10.89 22.30
N TYR A 198 2.79 11.64 21.38
CA TYR A 198 3.45 12.52 20.42
C TYR A 198 3.12 13.99 20.73
N SER A 199 4.10 14.89 20.62
CA SER A 199 3.90 16.34 20.73
C SER A 199 5.04 17.11 20.06
N ASP A 200 4.72 17.96 19.09
CA ASP A 200 5.61 18.94 18.46
C ASP A 200 4.80 20.20 18.06
N THR A 201 5.44 21.26 17.58
CA THR A 201 4.76 22.47 17.09
C THR A 201 4.66 22.54 15.56
N LEU A 202 3.66 23.26 15.04
CA LEU A 202 3.47 23.50 13.60
C LEU A 202 4.77 23.99 12.92
N ASN A 203 5.48 24.92 13.57
CA ASN A 203 6.72 25.47 13.04
C ASN A 203 7.89 24.48 13.04
N ILE A 204 7.90 23.48 13.95
CA ILE A 204 8.94 22.43 13.96
C ILE A 204 8.65 21.37 12.89
N VAL A 205 7.37 20.97 12.72
CA VAL A 205 6.99 19.91 11.78
C VAL A 205 6.91 20.40 10.33
N PHE A 206 6.36 21.60 10.12
CA PHE A 206 6.03 22.13 8.78
C PHE A 206 6.76 23.44 8.43
N GLY A 207 7.34 24.15 9.40
CA GLY A 207 7.98 25.45 9.15
C GLY A 207 7.00 26.61 8.94
N ALA A 208 5.74 26.43 9.36
CA ALA A 208 4.67 27.43 9.31
C ALA A 208 4.05 27.66 10.70
N SER A 209 3.37 28.80 10.88
CA SER A 209 2.54 29.06 12.07
C SER A 209 1.06 29.16 11.72
N GLU A 210 0.18 28.89 12.70
CA GLU A 210 -1.28 29.01 12.54
C GLU A 210 -1.68 30.38 11.98
N ALA A 211 -1.07 31.46 12.49
CA ALA A 211 -1.31 32.83 12.02
C ALA A 211 -0.94 33.08 10.55
N GLN A 212 -0.02 32.31 9.95
CA GLN A 212 0.27 32.37 8.52
C GLN A 212 -0.76 31.58 7.69
N LEU A 213 -1.25 30.48 8.24
CA LEU A 213 -2.17 29.57 7.58
C LEU A 213 -3.59 30.17 7.54
N VAL A 214 -4.13 30.62 8.68
CA VAL A 214 -5.49 31.20 8.76
C VAL A 214 -5.61 32.58 8.12
N ALA A 215 -4.49 33.21 7.76
CA ALA A 215 -4.47 34.43 6.94
C ALA A 215 -4.68 34.13 5.44
N GLY A 216 -4.51 32.88 5.01
CA GLY A 216 -4.67 32.45 3.61
C GLY A 216 -5.76 31.39 3.40
N TYR A 217 -6.16 30.64 4.43
CA TYR A 217 -7.05 29.48 4.30
C TYR A 217 -8.21 29.52 5.29
N ASP A 218 -9.40 29.10 4.85
CA ASP A 218 -10.63 29.06 5.65
C ASP A 218 -10.59 27.90 6.65
N HIS A 219 -9.99 26.77 6.26
CA HIS A 219 -9.91 25.54 7.04
C HIS A 219 -8.51 24.93 6.94
N CYS A 220 -7.93 24.54 8.07
CA CYS A 220 -6.67 23.81 8.15
C CYS A 220 -6.75 22.64 9.15
N GLN A 221 -6.09 21.54 8.81
CA GLN A 221 -5.95 20.37 9.67
C GLN A 221 -4.57 19.72 9.49
N VAL A 222 -4.12 19.01 10.52
CA VAL A 222 -2.96 18.12 10.46
C VAL A 222 -3.44 16.68 10.62
N ASP A 223 -3.28 15.89 9.56
CA ASP A 223 -3.53 14.45 9.56
C ASP A 223 -2.25 13.70 9.93
N MET A 224 -2.31 12.78 10.88
CA MET A 224 -1.17 11.98 11.34
C MET A 224 -1.52 10.50 11.31
N THR A 225 -0.57 9.65 10.90
CA THR A 225 -0.78 8.19 10.90
C THR A 225 0.19 7.49 11.85
N ILE A 226 -0.36 6.85 12.88
CA ILE A 226 0.37 6.03 13.86
C ILE A 226 0.18 4.57 13.46
N THR A 227 1.23 3.74 13.60
CA THR A 227 1.12 2.27 13.51
C THR A 227 1.49 1.62 14.83
N ALA A 228 0.77 0.56 15.21
CA ALA A 228 1.05 -0.32 16.34
C ALA A 228 1.51 -1.68 15.81
N LYS A 229 2.66 -2.18 16.26
CA LYS A 229 3.28 -3.45 15.83
C LYS A 229 3.72 -4.27 17.04
N LEU A 230 3.44 -5.58 17.03
CA LEU A 230 3.83 -6.46 18.12
C LEU A 230 5.36 -6.60 18.21
N SER A 231 5.91 -6.27 19.37
CA SER A 231 7.33 -6.38 19.67
C SER A 231 7.76 -7.85 19.70
N GLY A 232 8.88 -8.16 19.04
CA GLY A 232 9.42 -9.54 18.98
C GLY A 232 8.79 -10.44 17.92
N VAL A 233 7.70 -10.02 17.25
CA VAL A 233 7.20 -10.70 16.04
C VAL A 233 8.06 -10.27 14.86
N LEU A 234 9.14 -11.03 14.62
CA LEU A 234 9.86 -10.98 13.34
C LEU A 234 8.92 -11.47 12.22
N PRO A 235 9.08 -10.99 10.97
CA PRO A 235 8.43 -11.61 9.82
C PRO A 235 8.83 -13.09 9.76
N THR A 236 7.86 -13.97 9.95
CA THR A 236 8.09 -15.41 10.13
C THR A 236 8.42 -16.06 8.79
N THR A 237 9.70 -16.21 8.48
CA THR A 237 10.18 -17.07 7.40
C THR A 237 10.21 -18.54 7.85
N GLN A 238 9.03 -19.07 8.21
CA GLN A 238 8.85 -20.49 8.54
C GLN A 238 9.22 -21.36 7.31
N GLY A 239 10.28 -22.17 7.44
CA GLY A 239 10.51 -23.33 6.58
C GLY A 239 10.67 -23.09 5.08
N GLY A 240 11.12 -21.91 4.65
CA GLY A 240 11.29 -21.57 3.23
C GLY A 240 10.09 -20.90 2.57
N ASN A 241 9.05 -20.55 3.33
CA ASN A 241 7.94 -19.75 2.84
C ASN A 241 8.39 -18.30 2.57
N ASN A 242 8.24 -17.84 1.33
CA ASN A 242 8.57 -16.47 0.92
C ASN A 242 7.48 -15.44 1.33
N ILE A 243 7.08 -15.39 2.61
CA ILE A 243 6.08 -14.43 3.11
C ILE A 243 6.74 -13.38 4.00
N THR A 244 6.38 -12.12 3.78
CA THR A 244 6.60 -11.00 4.70
C THR A 244 5.24 -10.49 5.15
N LEU A 245 4.94 -10.65 6.44
CA LEU A 245 3.62 -10.34 6.99
C LEU A 245 3.73 -9.23 8.05
N ASP A 246 3.18 -8.06 7.72
CA ASP A 246 3.21 -6.85 8.52
C ASP A 246 1.86 -6.65 9.25
N THR A 247 1.83 -6.98 10.54
CA THR A 247 0.65 -6.84 11.40
C THR A 247 0.44 -5.42 11.94
N GLY A 248 1.06 -4.42 11.33
CA GLY A 248 1.09 -3.05 11.82
C GLY A 248 -0.23 -2.30 11.70
N LEU A 249 -1.17 -2.52 12.63
CA LEU A 249 -2.44 -1.79 12.73
C LEU A 249 -2.20 -0.27 12.64
N LYS A 250 -2.78 0.38 11.64
CA LYS A 250 -2.65 1.83 11.41
C LYS A 250 -3.88 2.56 11.95
N ARG A 251 -3.64 3.74 12.52
CA ARG A 251 -4.66 4.70 12.92
C ARG A 251 -4.28 6.07 12.38
N SER A 252 -5.13 6.62 11.54
CA SER A 252 -5.07 8.04 11.17
C SER A 252 -5.85 8.86 12.20
N VAL A 253 -5.34 10.04 12.53
CA VAL A 253 -5.99 11.01 13.43
C VAL A 253 -5.82 12.42 12.87
N THR A 254 -6.92 13.16 12.83
CA THR A 254 -7.00 14.52 12.28
C THR A 254 -7.03 15.54 13.40
N VAL A 255 -6.27 16.61 13.26
CA VAL A 255 -6.18 17.72 14.23
C VAL A 255 -6.52 19.03 13.53
N THR A 256 -7.73 19.53 13.73
CA THR A 256 -8.19 20.81 13.17
C THR A 256 -7.53 21.99 13.89
N LEU A 257 -7.00 22.94 13.12
CA LEU A 257 -6.52 24.24 13.60
C LEU A 257 -7.71 25.22 13.79
N LYS A 258 -7.53 26.40 14.39
CA LYS A 258 -8.65 27.24 14.86
C LYS A 258 -8.78 28.63 14.23
#